data_AF-A0A2G4R737-F1
#
_entry.id   AF-A0A2G4R737-F1
#
_cell.length_a   1.000
_cell.length_b   1.000
_cell.length_c   1.000
_cell.angle_alpha   90.00
_cell.angle_beta   90.00
_cell.angle_gamma   90.00
#
_symmetry.space_group_name_H-M   'P 1'
#
loop_
_entity.id
_entity.type
_entity.pdbx_description
1 polymer ?
#
loop_
_entity_poly.entity_id
_entity_poly.type
_entity_poly.pdbx_seq_one_letter_code
_entity_poly.pdbx_strand_id
1 'polypeptide(L)'
;MSNRMENYPNIEKLQMALNELAFHQIHQAWIDKKIPQYSLIILERWAELYPNTIKNLGMSELMTLALPQAQMELQILESKEAEEMREQGLTDMEILTQTQINPNQFIAIEPQIYSPLFQEMMMRDKEEMQEVTINNQYWNLQQEMMTLKEEVSNLGKN
;
A
#
# COMPACT_ATOMS: atom_id res chain seq x y z
N MET A 1 0.01 -23.92 -13.75
CA MET A 1 -1.15 -23.13 -13.27
C MET A 1 -0.64 -22.27 -12.13
N SER A 2 -0.53 -20.96 -12.35
CA SER A 2 0.07 -20.02 -11.40
C SER A 2 -0.83 -19.91 -10.17
N ASN A 3 -0.25 -20.02 -8.97
CA ASN A 3 -0.87 -19.78 -7.65
C ASN A 3 -1.24 -18.30 -7.48
N ARG A 4 -1.97 -17.73 -8.43
CA ARG A 4 -2.43 -16.35 -8.38
C ARG A 4 -3.48 -16.24 -7.27
N MET A 5 -3.15 -15.54 -6.19
CA MET A 5 -4.14 -14.87 -5.34
C MET A 5 -5.08 -15.77 -4.50
N GLU A 6 -4.66 -16.96 -4.05
CA GLU A 6 -5.56 -17.87 -3.29
C GLU A 6 -6.10 -17.30 -1.96
N ASN A 7 -5.53 -16.20 -1.44
CA ASN A 7 -5.95 -15.57 -0.17
C ASN A 7 -6.43 -14.11 -0.27
N TYR A 8 -6.74 -13.60 -1.47
CA TYR A 8 -7.17 -12.22 -1.67
C TYR A 8 -8.55 -12.12 -2.36
N PRO A 9 -9.32 -11.04 -2.13
CA PRO A 9 -9.04 -9.93 -1.23
C PRO A 9 -9.39 -10.26 0.23
N ASN A 10 -8.63 -9.70 1.18
CA ASN A 10 -9.01 -9.72 2.59
C ASN A 10 -10.15 -8.72 2.83
N ILE A 11 -11.38 -9.21 2.64
CA ILE A 11 -12.60 -8.40 2.76
C ILE A 11 -12.76 -7.80 4.16
N GLU A 12 -12.36 -8.51 5.22
CA GLU A 12 -12.42 -7.99 6.59
C GLU A 12 -11.53 -6.77 6.77
N LYS A 13 -10.31 -6.82 6.22
CA LYS A 13 -9.38 -5.69 6.24
C LYS A 13 -9.93 -4.47 5.51
N LEU A 14 -10.54 -4.68 4.33
CA LEU A 14 -11.18 -3.61 3.58
C LEU A 14 -12.39 -3.02 4.32
N GLN A 15 -13.18 -3.85 5.01
CA GLN A 15 -14.30 -3.40 5.83
C GLN A 15 -13.82 -2.49 6.97
N MET A 16 -12.67 -2.78 7.58
CA MET A 16 -12.10 -1.96 8.65
C MET A 16 -11.45 -0.67 8.13
N ALA A 17 -10.87 -0.70 6.94
CA ALA A 17 -10.11 0.42 6.38
C ALA A 17 -10.99 1.48 5.71
N LEU A 18 -12.02 1.06 4.98
CA LEU A 18 -12.91 1.94 4.21
C LEU A 18 -14.00 2.52 5.13
N ASN A 19 -14.56 3.68 4.75
CA ASN A 19 -15.84 4.07 5.32
C ASN A 19 -16.94 3.08 4.90
N GLU A 20 -17.96 2.97 5.75
CA GLU A 20 -19.04 1.99 5.61
C GLU A 20 -19.74 2.08 4.25
N LEU A 21 -20.07 3.28 3.78
CA LEU A 21 -20.77 3.47 2.52
C LEU A 21 -19.90 3.01 1.33
N ALA A 22 -18.64 3.44 1.28
CA ALA A 22 -17.72 3.04 0.23
C ALA A 22 -17.49 1.53 0.23
N PHE A 23 -17.29 0.92 1.39
CA PHE A 23 -17.15 -0.54 1.52
C PHE A 23 -18.34 -1.28 0.91
N HIS A 24 -19.57 -0.95 1.30
CA HIS A 24 -20.76 -1.63 0.79
C HIS A 24 -20.90 -1.49 -0.72
N GLN A 25 -20.65 -0.30 -1.27
CA GLN A 25 -20.72 -0.04 -2.71
C GLN A 25 -19.66 -0.82 -3.50
N ILE A 26 -18.41 -0.81 -3.02
CA ILE A 26 -17.28 -1.52 -3.63
C ILE A 26 -17.50 -3.04 -3.55
N HIS A 27 -17.87 -3.55 -2.38
CA HIS A 27 -18.12 -4.97 -2.17
C HIS A 27 -19.26 -5.48 -3.06
N GLN A 28 -20.36 -4.73 -3.16
CA GLN A 28 -21.45 -5.07 -4.08
C GLN A 28 -21.01 -5.02 -5.55
N ALA A 29 -20.25 -4.01 -5.95
CA ALA A 29 -19.73 -3.90 -7.31
C ALA A 29 -18.80 -5.07 -7.67
N TRP A 30 -18.03 -5.58 -6.70
CA TRP A 30 -17.19 -6.77 -6.87
C TRP A 30 -18.03 -8.06 -6.98
N ILE A 31 -19.02 -8.26 -6.11
CA ILE A 31 -19.96 -9.40 -6.19
C ILE A 31 -20.67 -9.42 -7.56
N ASP A 32 -21.09 -8.25 -8.03
CA ASP A 32 -21.73 -8.05 -9.33
C ASP A 32 -20.74 -8.19 -10.51
N LYS A 33 -19.45 -8.44 -10.26
CA LYS A 33 -18.36 -8.54 -11.24
C LYS A 33 -18.18 -7.28 -12.10
N LYS A 34 -18.55 -6.12 -11.56
CA LYS A 34 -18.38 -4.81 -12.23
C LYS A 34 -16.98 -4.24 -12.04
N ILE A 35 -16.26 -4.68 -11.02
CA ILE A 35 -14.85 -4.33 -10.78
C ILE A 35 -14.01 -5.61 -10.65
N PRO A 36 -12.75 -5.60 -11.13
CA PRO A 36 -11.88 -6.75 -11.04
C PRO A 36 -11.37 -6.95 -9.60
N GLN A 37 -11.12 -8.21 -9.23
CA GLN A 37 -10.57 -8.58 -7.93
C GLN A 37 -9.26 -7.85 -7.61
N TYR A 38 -8.41 -7.65 -8.61
CA TYR A 38 -7.12 -6.99 -8.42
C TYR A 38 -7.25 -5.53 -7.94
N SER A 39 -8.34 -4.83 -8.27
CA SER A 39 -8.60 -3.48 -7.73
C SER A 39 -8.79 -3.49 -6.22
N LEU A 40 -9.31 -4.57 -5.64
CA LEU A 40 -9.42 -4.72 -4.19
C LEU A 40 -8.04 -4.90 -3.54
N ILE A 41 -7.12 -5.59 -4.22
CA ILE A 41 -5.71 -5.72 -3.78
C ILE A 41 -5.02 -4.35 -3.76
N ILE A 42 -5.27 -3.51 -4.77
CA ILE A 42 -4.77 -2.12 -4.78
C ILE A 42 -5.27 -1.36 -3.54
N LEU A 43 -6.57 -1.43 -3.24
CA LEU A 43 -7.15 -0.77 -2.08
C LEU A 43 -6.57 -1.27 -0.75
N GLU A 44 -6.34 -2.58 -0.62
CA GLU A 44 -5.72 -3.15 0.57
C GLU A 44 -4.30 -2.64 0.79
N ARG A 45 -3.52 -2.52 -0.28
CA ARG A 45 -2.16 -1.97 -0.24
C ARG A 45 -2.18 -0.49 0.13
N TRP A 46 -3.11 0.28 -0.41
CA TRP A 46 -3.27 1.67 -0.03
C TRP A 46 -3.79 1.86 1.39
N ALA A 47 -4.61 0.96 1.91
CA ALA A 47 -5.10 1.05 3.29
C ALA A 47 -3.96 1.02 4.31
N GLU A 48 -2.83 0.38 3.98
CA GLU A 48 -1.63 0.37 4.82
C GLU A 48 -0.81 1.66 4.72
N LEU A 49 -0.79 2.27 3.53
CA LEU A 49 0.10 3.39 3.22
C LEU A 49 -0.57 4.77 3.38
N TYR A 50 -1.87 4.82 3.13
CA TYR A 50 -2.68 6.03 3.10
C TYR A 50 -4.01 5.80 3.86
N PRO A 51 -3.95 5.42 5.15
CA PRO A 51 -5.13 5.03 5.91
C PRO A 51 -6.17 6.16 6.01
N ASN A 52 -5.75 7.42 6.15
CA ASN A 52 -6.69 8.54 6.22
C ASN A 52 -7.36 8.76 4.86
N THR A 53 -6.61 8.70 3.77
CA THR A 53 -7.15 8.83 2.42
C THR A 53 -8.16 7.74 2.12
N ILE A 54 -7.80 6.47 2.34
CA ILE A 54 -8.69 5.33 2.06
C ILE A 54 -9.96 5.37 2.90
N LYS A 55 -9.86 5.79 4.17
CA LYS A 55 -11.02 5.89 5.05
C LYS A 55 -12.02 6.97 4.62
N ASN A 56 -11.56 8.09 4.09
CA ASN A 56 -12.40 9.27 3.88
C ASN A 56 -12.94 9.43 2.45
N LEU A 57 -12.42 8.70 1.47
CA LEU A 57 -12.89 8.79 0.08
C LEU A 57 -14.13 7.94 -0.20
N GLY A 58 -14.96 8.40 -1.14
CA GLY A 58 -16.08 7.64 -1.65
C GLY A 58 -15.67 6.59 -2.69
N MET A 59 -16.58 5.64 -3.00
CA MET A 59 -16.36 4.63 -4.05
C MET A 59 -15.88 5.25 -5.36
N SER A 60 -16.52 6.33 -5.82
CA SER A 60 -16.19 6.95 -7.11
C SER A 60 -14.73 7.41 -7.18
N GLU A 61 -14.25 8.08 -6.13
CA GLU A 61 -12.87 8.57 -6.05
C GLU A 61 -11.88 7.39 -5.98
N LEU A 62 -12.15 6.43 -5.10
CA LEU A 62 -11.31 5.24 -4.93
C LEU A 62 -11.18 4.44 -6.23
N MET A 63 -12.29 4.21 -6.94
CA MET A 63 -12.30 3.44 -8.18
C MET A 63 -11.70 4.19 -9.36
N THR A 64 -11.80 5.52 -9.38
CA THR A 64 -11.17 6.36 -10.42
C THR A 64 -9.65 6.17 -10.44
N LEU A 65 -9.04 5.86 -9.30
CA LEU A 65 -7.59 5.61 -9.20
C LEU A 65 -7.24 4.12 -9.20
N ALA A 66 -8.01 3.29 -8.47
CA ALA A 66 -7.69 1.87 -8.31
C ALA A 66 -7.90 1.05 -9.59
N LEU A 67 -8.86 1.43 -10.45
CA LEU A 67 -9.12 0.70 -11.70
C LEU A 67 -7.99 0.88 -12.73
N PRO A 68 -7.55 2.12 -13.07
CA PRO A 68 -6.42 2.31 -13.97
C PRO A 68 -5.15 1.63 -13.47
N GLN A 69 -4.86 1.73 -12.16
CA GLN A 69 -3.69 1.08 -11.59
C GLN A 69 -3.77 -0.44 -11.71
N ALA A 70 -4.92 -1.04 -11.38
CA ALA A 70 -5.10 -2.47 -11.51
C ALA A 70 -4.91 -2.94 -12.95
N GLN A 71 -5.44 -2.20 -13.93
CA GLN A 71 -5.25 -2.52 -15.34
C GLN A 71 -3.77 -2.46 -15.74
N MET A 72 -3.06 -1.41 -15.34
CA MET A 72 -1.64 -1.23 -15.65
C MET A 72 -0.76 -2.31 -15.01
N GLU A 73 -0.96 -2.63 -13.73
CA GLU A 73 -0.19 -3.67 -13.03
C GLU A 73 -0.47 -5.06 -13.61
N LEU A 74 -1.73 -5.39 -13.89
CA LEU A 74 -2.08 -6.67 -14.50
C LEU A 74 -1.43 -6.84 -15.87
N GLN A 75 -1.40 -5.80 -16.71
CA GLN A 75 -0.74 -5.87 -18.02
C GLN A 75 0.74 -6.26 -17.93
N ILE A 76 1.44 -5.79 -16.89
CA ILE A 76 2.83 -6.18 -16.63
C ILE A 76 2.89 -7.59 -16.09
N LEU A 77 2.10 -7.90 -15.06
CA LEU A 77 2.13 -9.20 -14.41
C LEU A 77 1.67 -10.36 -15.30
N GLU A 78 0.98 -10.06 -16.40
CA GLU A 78 0.53 -11.01 -17.41
C GLU A 78 1.47 -11.13 -18.61
N SER A 79 2.58 -10.38 -18.63
CA SER A 79 3.58 -10.49 -19.69
C SER A 79 4.39 -11.78 -19.59
N LYS A 80 5.02 -12.16 -20.71
CA LYS A 80 5.94 -13.32 -20.74
C LYS A 80 7.18 -13.05 -19.90
N GLU A 81 7.65 -11.82 -19.91
CA GLU A 81 8.78 -11.36 -19.11
C GLU A 81 8.50 -11.54 -17.61
N ALA A 82 7.28 -11.25 -17.16
CA ALA A 82 6.87 -11.51 -15.77
C ALA A 82 6.77 -13.01 -15.45
N GLU A 83 6.43 -13.86 -16.41
CA GLU A 83 6.48 -15.32 -16.25
C GLU A 83 7.93 -15.81 -16.06
N GLU A 84 8.86 -15.37 -16.91
CA GLU A 84 10.29 -15.69 -16.80
C GLU A 84 10.90 -15.19 -15.48
N MET A 85 10.53 -14.00 -15.02
CA MET A 85 10.96 -13.47 -13.73
C MET A 85 10.43 -14.29 -12.54
N ARG A 86 9.18 -14.78 -12.62
CA ARG A 86 8.63 -15.69 -11.60
C ARG A 86 9.36 -17.04 -11.58
N GLU A 87 9.77 -17.55 -12.73
CA GLU A 87 10.59 -18.77 -12.82
C GLU A 87 11.98 -18.58 -12.17
N GLN A 88 12.48 -17.34 -12.15
CA GLN A 88 13.70 -16.96 -11.43
C GLN A 88 13.47 -16.74 -9.92
N GLY A 89 12.24 -16.89 -9.44
CA GLY A 89 11.87 -16.78 -8.04
C GLY A 89 11.42 -15.39 -7.57
N LEU A 90 11.22 -14.43 -8.48
CA LEU A 90 10.72 -13.11 -8.12
C LEU A 90 9.22 -13.15 -7.80
N THR A 91 8.83 -12.37 -6.81
CA THR A 91 7.43 -12.09 -6.48
C THR A 91 6.83 -11.04 -7.42
N ASP A 92 5.49 -11.02 -7.53
CA ASP A 92 4.79 -10.01 -8.35
C ASP A 92 5.15 -8.57 -7.93
N MET A 93 5.36 -8.31 -6.63
CA MET A 93 5.77 -6.98 -6.15
C MET A 93 7.19 -6.61 -6.57
N GLU A 94 8.11 -7.57 -6.56
CA GLU A 94 9.48 -7.35 -7.05
C GLU A 94 9.50 -7.10 -8.56
N ILE A 95 8.67 -7.83 -9.32
CA ILE A 95 8.49 -7.62 -10.76
C ILE A 95 7.99 -6.21 -11.04
N LEU A 96 6.91 -5.80 -10.38
CA LEU A 96 6.36 -4.44 -10.54
C LEU A 96 7.42 -3.37 -10.23
N THR A 97 8.18 -3.54 -9.14
CA THR A 97 9.25 -2.63 -8.74
C THR A 97 10.36 -2.55 -9.80
N GLN A 98 10.76 -3.68 -10.39
CA GLN A 98 11.78 -3.70 -11.44
C GLN A 98 11.32 -3.03 -12.74
N THR A 99 10.02 -3.07 -13.03
CA THR A 99 9.43 -2.39 -14.21
C THR A 99 9.25 -0.87 -14.04
N GLN A 100 9.84 -0.28 -12.99
CA GLN A 100 9.78 1.16 -12.68
C GLN A 100 8.38 1.70 -12.37
N ILE A 101 7.39 0.82 -12.21
CA ILE A 101 6.10 1.20 -11.63
C ILE A 101 6.26 1.18 -10.13
N ASN A 102 6.12 2.33 -9.48
CA ASN A 102 6.02 2.36 -8.03
C ASN A 102 4.56 2.12 -7.62
N PRO A 103 4.20 0.89 -7.20
CA PRO A 103 2.81 0.51 -6.97
C PRO A 103 2.22 1.25 -5.76
N ASN A 104 3.10 1.74 -4.89
CA ASN A 104 2.78 2.44 -3.67
C ASN A 104 2.61 3.95 -3.88
N GLN A 105 3.08 4.50 -5.01
CA GLN A 105 3.04 5.94 -5.25
C GLN A 105 2.04 6.36 -6.33
N PHE A 106 1.35 5.42 -6.98
CA PHE A 106 0.40 5.74 -8.05
C PHE A 106 -0.69 6.75 -7.60
N ILE A 107 -1.29 6.54 -6.44
CA ILE A 107 -2.24 7.46 -5.80
C ILE A 107 -1.65 8.86 -5.52
N ALA A 108 -0.33 8.95 -5.32
CA ALA A 108 0.35 10.20 -5.02
C ALA A 108 0.87 10.95 -6.26
N ILE A 109 1.11 10.24 -7.37
CA ILE A 109 1.73 10.77 -8.60
C ILE A 109 0.68 11.13 -9.66
N GLU A 110 -0.43 10.39 -9.75
CA GLU A 110 -1.50 10.67 -10.72
C GLU A 110 -2.76 11.28 -10.08
N PRO A 111 -2.74 12.52 -9.55
CA PRO A 111 -4.01 13.12 -9.17
C PRO A 111 -4.70 13.66 -10.43
N GLN A 112 -5.53 12.83 -11.05
CA GLN A 112 -6.67 13.33 -11.83
C GLN A 112 -7.82 13.79 -10.90
N ILE A 113 -7.73 13.47 -9.60
CA ILE A 113 -8.71 13.86 -8.58
C ILE A 113 -8.28 15.18 -7.93
N TYR A 114 -8.87 16.29 -8.40
CA TYR A 114 -8.75 17.61 -7.78
C TYR A 114 -9.82 17.83 -6.68
N SER A 115 -9.97 16.87 -5.78
CA SER A 115 -10.84 17.02 -4.61
C SER A 115 -10.05 17.66 -3.46
N PRO A 116 -10.51 18.77 -2.85
CA PRO A 116 -9.85 19.36 -1.68
C PRO A 116 -9.71 18.36 -0.53
N LEU A 117 -10.73 17.51 -0.34
CA LEU A 117 -10.71 16.46 0.68
C LEU A 117 -9.60 15.44 0.39
N PHE A 118 -9.45 15.02 -0.87
CA PHE A 118 -8.38 14.10 -1.26
C PHE A 118 -6.99 14.67 -0.95
N GLN A 119 -6.75 15.94 -1.28
CA GLN A 119 -5.47 16.59 -1.02
C GLN A 119 -5.18 16.71 0.47
N GLU A 120 -6.18 17.10 1.26
CA GLU A 120 -6.06 17.22 2.71
C GLU A 120 -5.72 15.87 3.36
N MET A 121 -6.40 14.79 2.97
CA MET A 121 -6.15 13.47 3.56
C MET A 121 -4.79 12.90 3.14
N MET A 122 -4.40 13.08 1.87
CA MET A 122 -3.07 12.68 1.40
C MET A 122 -1.94 13.45 2.09
N MET A 123 -2.18 14.72 2.46
CA MET A 123 -1.23 15.48 3.28
C MET A 123 -1.12 14.90 4.69
N ARG A 124 -2.25 14.57 5.35
CA ARG A 124 -2.24 13.95 6.68
C ARG A 124 -1.50 12.62 6.68
N ASP A 125 -1.75 11.76 5.70
CA ASP A 125 -1.03 10.49 5.59
C ASP A 125 0.49 10.70 5.44
N LYS A 126 0.91 11.72 4.69
CA LYS A 126 2.33 12.07 4.55
C LYS A 126 2.92 12.59 5.87
N GLU A 127 2.20 13.44 6.59
CA GLU A 127 2.63 13.98 7.89
C GLU A 127 2.77 12.85 8.92
N GLU A 128 1.79 11.96 9.03
CA GLU A 128 1.84 10.82 9.93
C GLU A 128 2.99 9.85 9.59
N MET A 129 3.21 9.55 8.31
CA MET A 129 4.37 8.74 7.89
C MET A 129 5.71 9.40 8.28
N GLN A 130 5.82 10.72 8.16
CA GLN A 130 7.02 11.46 8.56
C GLN A 130 7.23 11.42 10.08
N GLU A 131 6.17 11.62 10.87
CA GLU A 131 6.23 11.54 12.33
C GLU A 131 6.64 10.15 12.81
N VAL A 132 6.06 9.09 12.26
CA VAL A 132 6.44 7.70 12.56
C VAL A 132 7.91 7.46 12.24
N THR A 133 8.39 7.96 11.10
CA THR A 133 9.80 7.83 10.69
C THR A 133 10.73 8.53 11.69
N ILE A 134 10.42 9.76 12.06
CA ILE A 134 11.22 10.56 13.01
C ILE A 134 11.23 9.88 14.39
N ASN A 135 10.08 9.43 14.88
CA ASN A 135 9.96 8.75 16.16
C ASN A 135 10.77 7.45 16.20
N ASN A 136 10.70 6.64 15.14
CA ASN A 136 11.48 5.41 15.04
C ASN A 136 13.00 5.69 15.02
N GLN A 137 13.44 6.71 14.29
CA GLN A 137 14.84 7.14 14.29
C GLN A 137 15.30 7.59 15.68
N TYR A 138 14.47 8.37 16.38
CA TYR A 138 14.75 8.81 17.74
C TYR A 138 14.91 7.62 18.72
N TRP A 139 14.00 6.66 18.67
CA TRP A 139 14.06 5.48 19.53
C TRP A 139 15.28 4.60 19.24
N ASN A 140 15.63 4.41 17.97
CA ASN A 140 16.83 3.67 17.59
C ASN A 140 18.10 4.33 18.14
N LEU A 141 18.22 5.66 18.01
CA LEU A 141 19.35 6.41 18.58
C LEU A 141 19.42 6.31 20.11
N GLN A 142 18.28 6.31 20.81
CA GLN A 142 18.25 6.11 22.26
C GLN A 142 18.76 4.72 22.66
N GLN A 143 18.37 3.68 21.93
CA GLN A 143 18.86 2.32 22.17
C GLN A 143 20.36 2.21 21.91
N GLU A 144 20.86 2.75 20.79
CA GLU A 144 22.29 2.78 20.48
C GLU A 144 23.10 3.50 21.57
N MET A 145 22.62 4.64 22.06
CA MET A 145 23.28 5.35 23.17
C MET A 145 23.26 4.56 24.48
N MET A 146 22.21 3.79 24.77
CA MET A 146 22.13 2.95 25.96
C MET A 146 23.14 1.80 25.87
N THR A 147 23.19 1.11 24.72
CA THR A 147 24.16 0.04 24.46
C THR A 147 25.59 0.55 24.56
N LEU A 148 25.91 1.70 23.94
CA LEU A 148 27.24 2.31 24.05
C LEU A 148 27.61 2.67 25.49
N LYS A 149 26.67 3.18 26.29
CA LYS A 149 26.91 3.47 27.71
C LYS A 149 27.20 2.20 28.52
N GLU A 150 26.49 1.11 28.24
CA GLU A 150 26.72 -0.18 28.89
C GLU A 150 28.08 -0.77 28.51
N GLU A 151 28.47 -0.71 27.23
CA GLU A 151 29.78 -1.14 26.75
C GLU A 151 30.92 -0.35 27.41
N VAL A 152 30.81 0.97 27.46
CA VAL A 152 31.79 1.84 28.13
C VAL A 152 31.85 1.57 29.64
N SER A 153 30.71 1.32 30.28
CA SER A 153 30.66 0.98 31.72
C SER A 153 31.31 -0.36 32.02
N ASN A 154 31.18 -1.34 31.12
CA ASN A 154 31.78 -2.67 31.26
C ASN A 154 33.28 -2.67 30.96
N LEU A 155 33.76 -1.78 30.08
CA LEU A 155 35.19 -1.60 29.82
C LEU A 155 35.95 -0.97 31.01
N GLY A 156 35.28 -0.16 31.83
CA GLY A 156 35.87 0.46 33.04
C GLY A 156 35.89 -0.44 34.29
N LYS A 157 35.44 -1.70 34.19
CA LYS A 157 35.38 -2.67 35.30
C LYS A 157 36.41 -3.82 35.19
N ASN A 158 37.30 -3.77 34.21
CA ASN A 158 38.50 -4.61 34.09
C ASN A 158 39.74 -3.79 34.46
#